data_AF-A0A431U0J8-F1
#
_entry.id   AF-A0A431U0J8-F1
#
_cell.length_a   1.000
_cell.length_b   1.000
_cell.length_c   1.000
_cell.angle_alpha   90.00
_cell.angle_beta   90.00
_cell.angle_gamma   90.00
#
_symmetry.space_group_name_H-M   'P 1'
#
loop_
_entity.id
_entity.type
_entity.pdbx_description
1 polymer ?
#
loop_
_entity_poly.entity_id
_entity_poly.type
_entity_poly.pdbx_seq_one_letter_code
_entity_poly.pdbx_strand_id
1 'polypeptide(L)'
;MSRARLALAVQGLVPDPEGATVPQPAPPPLLTPPVDARPLAQRLRYCRHHALRLRREQEAMQAKARHYELRLKVIPALRAWAGPVANPAQEEKWLTQVEQEARNALQHDCGLGPQRVLEARIAGLEREAELLAQTLAELPEEPTDA
;
A
#
# COMPACT_ATOMS: atom_id res chain seq x y z
N MET A 1 -38.76 -6.34 6.03
CA MET A 1 -38.40 -7.32 7.09
C MET A 1 -38.62 -6.65 8.44
N SER A 2 -39.43 -7.23 9.34
CA SER A 2 -39.82 -6.55 10.59
C SER A 2 -38.72 -6.64 11.66
N ARG A 3 -38.57 -5.55 12.42
CA ARG A 3 -37.60 -5.39 13.53
C ARG A 3 -37.75 -6.46 14.63
N ALA A 4 -38.96 -6.99 14.82
CA ALA A 4 -39.27 -8.06 15.75
C ALA A 4 -38.64 -9.41 15.35
N ARG A 5 -38.60 -9.72 14.05
CA ARG A 5 -37.97 -10.96 13.55
C ARG A 5 -36.46 -10.96 13.78
N LEU A 6 -35.81 -9.80 13.65
CA LEU A 6 -34.40 -9.62 13.95
C LEU A 6 -34.11 -9.74 15.45
N ALA A 7 -34.96 -9.16 16.30
CA ALA A 7 -34.82 -9.25 17.75
C ALA A 7 -34.92 -10.71 18.27
N LEU A 8 -35.83 -11.50 17.71
CA LEU A 8 -35.95 -12.93 18.01
C LEU A 8 -34.72 -13.71 17.48
N ALA A 9 -34.25 -13.43 16.26
CA ALA A 9 -33.09 -14.11 15.69
C ALA A 9 -31.79 -13.89 16.50
N VAL A 10 -31.59 -12.68 17.04
CA VAL A 10 -30.44 -12.39 17.92
C VAL A 10 -30.49 -13.20 19.22
N GLN A 11 -31.68 -13.55 19.69
CA GLN A 11 -31.89 -14.40 20.87
C GLN A 11 -31.83 -15.90 20.54
N GLY A 12 -31.51 -16.27 19.29
CA GLY A 12 -31.54 -17.66 18.84
C GLY A 12 -32.95 -18.23 18.76
N LEU A 13 -33.94 -17.38 18.48
CA LEU A 13 -35.35 -17.76 18.39
C LEU A 13 -35.92 -17.46 16.99
N VAL A 14 -36.86 -18.30 16.55
CA VAL A 14 -37.57 -18.17 15.28
C VAL A 14 -39.07 -18.06 15.56
N PRO A 15 -39.81 -17.18 14.87
CA PRO A 15 -41.26 -17.12 15.00
C PRO A 15 -41.87 -18.47 14.60
N ASP A 16 -42.80 -18.95 15.44
CA ASP A 16 -43.49 -20.20 15.21
C ASP A 16 -44.37 -20.13 13.95
N PRO A 17 -44.22 -21.04 12.97
CA PRO A 17 -45.01 -21.02 11.75
C PRO A 17 -46.50 -21.36 11.97
N GLU A 18 -46.86 -22.00 13.09
CA GLU A 18 -48.23 -22.39 13.43
C GLU A 18 -49.00 -21.30 14.22
N GLY A 19 -48.35 -20.18 14.52
CA GLY A 19 -48.98 -19.03 15.19
C GLY A 19 -49.00 -19.13 16.72
N ALA A 20 -48.22 -20.03 17.34
CA ALA A 20 -48.05 -20.05 18.79
C ALA A 20 -47.34 -18.78 19.28
N THR A 21 -47.74 -18.31 20.46
CA THR A 21 -47.16 -17.14 21.13
C THR A 21 -45.73 -17.37 21.63
N VAL A 22 -45.25 -18.61 21.63
CA VAL A 22 -43.92 -19.00 22.13
C VAL A 22 -42.97 -19.22 20.95
N PRO A 23 -41.89 -18.42 20.81
CA PRO A 23 -40.90 -18.60 19.77
C PRO A 23 -40.16 -19.95 19.89
N GLN A 24 -39.85 -20.59 18.76
CA GLN A 24 -39.10 -21.84 18.73
C GLN A 24 -37.58 -21.58 18.75
N PRO A 25 -36.77 -22.49 19.32
CA PRO A 25 -35.31 -22.38 19.24
C PRO A 25 -34.87 -22.43 17.77
N ALA A 26 -33.93 -21.57 17.41
CA ALA A 26 -33.38 -21.52 16.07
C ALA A 26 -32.66 -22.84 15.73
N PRO A 27 -32.67 -23.24 14.44
CA PRO A 27 -31.85 -24.35 13.97
C PRO A 27 -30.36 -24.09 14.29
N PRO A 28 -29.55 -25.15 14.41
CA PRO A 28 -28.14 -25.01 14.73
C PRO A 28 -27.43 -24.08 13.74
N PRO A 29 -26.41 -23.33 14.21
CA PRO A 29 -25.69 -22.38 13.37
C PRO A 29 -25.07 -23.11 12.17
N LEU A 30 -25.10 -22.45 11.02
CA LEU A 30 -24.41 -22.94 9.84
C LEU A 30 -22.91 -23.02 10.13
N LEU A 31 -22.27 -24.10 9.69
CA LEU A 31 -20.83 -24.25 9.76
C LEU A 31 -20.16 -23.13 8.95
N THR A 32 -19.08 -22.58 9.48
CA THR A 32 -18.25 -21.64 8.73
C THR A 32 -17.70 -22.36 7.50
N PRO A 33 -17.85 -21.80 6.28
CA PRO A 33 -17.33 -22.43 5.09
C PRO A 33 -15.80 -22.56 5.18
N PRO A 34 -15.22 -23.61 4.60
CA PRO A 34 -13.77 -23.76 4.55
C PRO A 34 -13.14 -22.60 3.77
N VAL A 35 -11.94 -22.20 4.19
CA VAL A 35 -11.18 -21.15 3.52
C VAL A 35 -10.53 -21.73 2.27
N ASP A 36 -10.80 -21.13 1.10
CA ASP A 36 -10.17 -21.51 -0.16
C ASP A 36 -8.72 -20.99 -0.23
N ALA A 37 -7.76 -21.91 -0.36
CA ALA A 37 -6.34 -21.61 -0.45
C ALA A 37 -5.96 -20.90 -1.76
N ARG A 38 -6.65 -21.17 -2.87
CA ARG A 38 -6.28 -20.65 -4.20
C ARG A 38 -6.31 -19.12 -4.31
N PRO A 39 -7.39 -18.41 -3.93
CA PRO A 39 -7.42 -16.96 -4.00
C PRO A 39 -6.39 -16.32 -3.05
N LEU A 40 -6.14 -16.92 -1.89
CA LEU A 40 -5.11 -16.45 -0.95
C LEU A 40 -3.70 -16.59 -1.55
N ALA A 41 -3.39 -17.72 -2.17
CA ALA A 41 -2.12 -17.95 -2.85
C ALA A 41 -1.92 -17.01 -4.05
N GLN A 42 -2.98 -16.71 -4.80
CA GLN A 42 -2.93 -15.71 -5.87
C GLN A 42 -2.64 -14.31 -5.31
N ARG A 43 -3.34 -13.92 -4.25
CA ARG A 43 -3.14 -12.62 -3.61
C ARG A 43 -1.74 -12.48 -3.02
N LEU A 44 -1.21 -13.54 -2.42
CA LEU A 44 0.17 -13.57 -1.90
C LEU A 44 1.19 -13.28 -3.01
N ARG A 45 1.04 -13.94 -4.17
CA ARG A 45 1.90 -13.71 -5.34
C ARG A 45 1.80 -12.26 -5.83
N TYR A 46 0.59 -11.71 -5.88
CA TYR A 46 0.36 -10.32 -6.24
C TYR A 46 1.09 -9.37 -5.29
N CYS A 47 0.92 -9.51 -3.97
CA CYS A 47 1.53 -8.61 -2.98
C CYS A 47 3.06 -8.65 -3.05
N ARG A 48 3.65 -9.85 -3.13
CA ARG A 48 5.11 -10.02 -3.30
C ARG A 48 5.64 -9.37 -4.57
N HIS A 49 4.98 -9.60 -5.69
CA HIS A 49 5.38 -9.01 -6.97
C HIS A 49 5.28 -7.48 -6.95
N HIS A 50 4.18 -6.94 -6.43
CA HIS A 50 3.98 -5.50 -6.35
C HIS A 50 4.95 -4.82 -5.38
N ALA A 51 5.24 -5.43 -4.23
CA ALA A 51 6.25 -4.91 -3.30
C ALA A 51 7.63 -4.83 -3.97
N LEU A 52 8.04 -5.88 -4.68
CA LEU A 52 9.31 -5.89 -5.43
C LEU A 52 9.36 -4.78 -6.50
N ARG A 53 8.26 -4.58 -7.24
CA ARG A 53 8.17 -3.52 -8.25
C ARG A 53 8.33 -2.13 -7.61
N LEU A 54 7.63 -1.89 -6.51
CA LEU A 54 7.69 -0.61 -5.79
C LEU A 54 9.07 -0.34 -5.19
N ARG A 55 9.79 -1.37 -4.70
CA ARG A 55 11.18 -1.21 -4.25
C ARG A 55 12.10 -0.73 -5.37
N ARG A 56 11.97 -1.27 -6.58
CA ARG A 56 12.74 -0.80 -7.75
C ARG A 56 12.40 0.64 -8.12
N GLU A 57 11.12 1.00 -8.02
CA GLU A 57 10.66 2.38 -8.24
C GLU A 57 11.25 3.33 -7.18
N GLN A 58 11.30 2.90 -5.92
CA GLN A 58 11.93 3.66 -4.84
C GLN A 58 13.43 3.84 -5.07
N GLU A 59 14.16 2.82 -5.51
CA GLU A 59 15.58 2.92 -5.86
C GLU A 59 15.81 3.93 -7.00
N ALA A 60 14.99 3.88 -8.04
CA ALA A 60 15.05 4.84 -9.15
C ALA A 60 14.74 6.27 -8.67
N MET A 61 13.76 6.42 -7.78
CA MET A 61 13.40 7.70 -7.17
C MET A 61 14.54 8.26 -6.31
N GLN A 62 15.20 7.42 -5.51
CA GLN A 62 16.36 7.81 -4.70
C GLN A 62 17.55 8.23 -5.57
N ALA A 63 17.83 7.50 -6.65
CA ALA A 63 18.86 7.88 -7.61
C ALA A 63 18.56 9.26 -8.24
N LYS A 64 17.31 9.50 -8.63
CA LYS A 64 16.85 10.79 -9.16
C LYS A 64 16.97 11.91 -8.12
N ALA A 65 16.60 11.66 -6.87
CA ALA A 65 16.72 12.63 -5.77
C ALA A 65 18.19 13.03 -5.54
N ARG A 66 19.10 12.06 -5.45
CA ARG A 66 20.54 12.31 -5.29
C ARG A 66 21.09 13.22 -6.37
N HIS A 67 20.64 13.06 -7.61
CA HIS A 67 21.05 13.92 -8.72
C HIS A 67 20.65 15.39 -8.50
N TYR A 68 19.43 15.65 -8.04
CA TYR A 68 18.98 17.02 -7.73
C TYR A 68 19.64 17.60 -6.47
N GLU A 69 19.86 16.77 -5.45
CA GLU A 69 20.60 17.19 -4.24
C GLU A 69 22.04 17.62 -4.59
N LEU A 70 22.71 16.87 -5.47
CA LEU A 70 24.04 17.25 -5.97
C LEU A 70 24.01 18.57 -6.72
N ARG A 71 23.00 18.79 -7.58
CA ARG A 71 22.82 20.09 -8.26
C ARG A 71 22.67 21.23 -7.26
N LEU A 72 21.80 21.09 -6.27
CA LEU A 72 21.63 22.12 -5.23
C LEU A 72 22.91 22.36 -4.42
N LYS A 73 23.69 21.31 -4.16
CA LYS A 73 24.95 21.41 -3.43
C LYS A 73 26.01 22.21 -4.17
N VAL A 74 26.08 22.12 -5.51
CA VAL A 74 27.12 22.81 -6.30
C VAL A 74 26.76 24.26 -6.63
N ILE A 75 25.48 24.62 -6.65
CA ILE A 75 25.02 25.97 -7.05
C ILE A 75 25.70 27.10 -6.26
N PRO A 76 25.87 27.05 -4.93
CA PRO A 76 26.58 28.11 -4.20
C PRO A 76 28.02 28.31 -4.66
N ALA A 77 28.74 27.22 -4.95
CA ALA A 77 30.11 27.30 -5.45
C ALA A 77 30.16 27.88 -6.89
N LEU A 78 29.19 27.53 -7.73
CA LEU A 78 29.05 28.11 -9.07
C LEU A 78 28.75 29.61 -9.00
N ARG A 79 27.88 30.06 -8.09
CA ARG A 79 27.61 31.49 -7.87
C ARG A 79 28.82 32.26 -7.32
N ALA A 80 29.66 31.61 -6.53
CA ALA A 80 30.88 32.20 -5.97
C ALA A 80 32.07 32.18 -6.94
N TRP A 81 31.91 31.61 -8.14
CA TRP A 81 32.98 31.51 -9.13
C TRP A 81 33.41 32.90 -9.61
N ALA A 82 34.67 33.25 -9.37
CA ALA A 82 35.25 34.55 -9.76
C ALA A 82 35.94 34.53 -11.13
N GLY A 83 35.88 33.41 -11.86
CA GLY A 83 36.48 33.30 -13.19
C GLY A 83 35.66 34.02 -14.27
N PRO A 84 36.20 34.12 -15.50
CA PRO A 84 35.52 34.82 -16.58
C PRO A 84 34.25 34.08 -17.01
N VAL A 85 33.16 34.84 -17.14
CA VAL A 85 31.85 34.38 -17.63
C VAL A 85 31.47 35.27 -18.81
N ALA A 86 31.07 34.66 -19.94
CA ALA A 86 30.74 35.41 -21.15
C ALA A 86 29.52 36.33 -20.97
N ASN A 87 28.51 35.88 -20.21
CA ASN A 87 27.31 36.66 -19.92
C ASN A 87 26.79 36.35 -18.50
N PRO A 88 27.13 37.17 -17.49
CA PRO A 88 26.74 36.95 -16.10
C PRO A 88 25.22 36.89 -15.87
N ALA A 89 24.45 37.71 -16.60
CA ALA A 89 22.98 37.74 -16.44
C ALA A 89 22.33 36.46 -16.95
N GLN A 90 22.86 35.90 -18.05
CA GLN A 90 22.39 34.62 -18.58
C GLN A 90 22.77 33.45 -17.68
N GLU A 91 23.97 33.48 -17.10
CA GLU A 91 24.41 32.46 -16.14
C GLU A 91 23.56 32.48 -14.87
N GLU A 92 23.30 33.64 -14.26
CA GLU A 92 22.46 33.72 -13.07
C GLU A 92 21.02 33.24 -13.34
N LYS A 93 20.47 33.57 -14.52
CA LYS A 93 19.17 33.05 -14.96
C LYS A 93 19.18 31.52 -15.05
N TRP A 94 20.23 30.95 -15.63
CA TRP A 94 20.39 29.50 -15.73
C TRP A 94 20.53 28.83 -14.35
N LEU A 95 21.37 29.38 -13.46
CA LEU A 95 21.56 28.88 -12.09
C LEU A 95 20.25 28.90 -11.30
N THR A 96 19.49 30.00 -11.42
CA THR A 96 18.17 30.14 -10.79
C THR A 96 17.18 29.10 -11.31
N GLN A 97 17.17 28.85 -12.62
CA GLN A 97 16.31 27.83 -13.23
C GLN A 97 16.68 26.43 -12.71
N VAL A 98 17.97 26.07 -12.71
CA VAL A 98 18.45 24.78 -12.23
C VAL A 98 18.10 24.56 -10.75
N GLU A 99 18.25 25.61 -9.93
CA GLU A 99 17.87 25.58 -8.52
C GLU A 99 16.38 25.32 -8.33
N GLN A 100 15.53 26.05 -9.06
CA GLN A 100 14.08 25.91 -8.96
C GLN A 100 13.62 24.53 -9.44
N GLU A 101 14.15 24.04 -10.55
CA GLU A 101 13.84 22.70 -11.07
C GLU A 101 14.22 21.61 -10.06
N ALA A 102 15.42 21.71 -9.46
CA ALA A 102 15.87 20.75 -8.48
C ALA A 102 15.02 20.76 -7.20
N ARG A 103 14.65 21.95 -6.70
CA ARG A 103 13.76 22.09 -5.55
C ARG A 103 12.38 21.52 -5.84
N ASN A 104 11.79 21.84 -6.99
CA ASN A 104 10.47 21.34 -7.38
C ASN A 104 10.47 19.80 -7.49
N ALA A 105 11.48 19.23 -8.14
CA ALA A 105 11.59 17.79 -8.30
C ALA A 105 11.76 17.07 -6.95
N LEU A 106 12.55 17.63 -6.02
CA LEU A 106 12.67 17.07 -4.68
C LEU A 106 11.36 17.22 -3.89
N GLN A 107 10.66 18.35 -4.02
CA GLN A 107 9.43 18.58 -3.28
C GLN A 107 8.28 17.66 -3.75
N HIS A 108 8.14 17.46 -5.06
CA HIS A 108 6.93 16.87 -5.63
C HIS A 108 7.14 15.49 -6.25
N ASP A 109 8.31 15.20 -6.82
CA ASP A 109 8.49 14.00 -7.62
C ASP A 109 9.26 12.91 -6.90
N CYS A 110 10.38 13.28 -6.27
CA CYS A 110 11.39 12.31 -5.87
C CYS A 110 12.05 12.53 -4.52
N GLY A 111 11.81 13.63 -3.82
CA GLY A 111 12.38 13.81 -2.48
C GLY A 111 11.64 13.03 -1.41
N LEU A 112 11.89 13.40 -0.17
CA LEU A 112 11.51 12.60 1.00
C LEU A 112 10.00 12.32 1.07
N GLY A 113 9.15 13.29 0.73
CA GLY A 113 7.69 13.13 0.79
C GLY A 113 7.17 11.98 -0.09
N PRO A 114 7.34 12.05 -1.42
CA PRO A 114 6.99 10.95 -2.34
C PRO A 114 7.62 9.61 -1.96
N GLN A 115 8.90 9.60 -1.55
CA GLN A 115 9.59 8.38 -1.11
C GLN A 115 8.90 7.73 0.11
N ARG A 116 8.51 8.52 1.11
CA ARG A 116 7.81 8.02 2.31
C ARG A 116 6.46 7.39 2.00
N VAL A 117 5.73 7.93 1.03
CA VAL A 117 4.47 7.33 0.55
C VAL A 117 4.72 5.95 -0.07
N LEU A 118 5.80 5.83 -0.86
CA LEU A 118 6.21 4.57 -1.48
C LEU A 118 6.63 3.54 -0.41
N GLU A 119 7.43 3.95 0.57
CA GLU A 119 7.83 3.13 1.73
C GLU A 119 6.63 2.57 2.49
N ALA A 120 5.64 3.43 2.79
CA ALA A 120 4.44 3.01 3.50
C ALA A 120 3.63 1.97 2.70
N ARG A 121 3.53 2.14 1.37
CA ARG A 121 2.87 1.18 0.49
C ARG A 121 3.61 -0.16 0.43
N ILE A 122 4.93 -0.12 0.37
CA ILE A 122 5.79 -1.32 0.41
C ILE A 122 5.56 -2.07 1.72
N ALA A 123 5.64 -1.40 2.86
CA ALA A 123 5.42 -2.00 4.17
C ALA A 123 4.01 -2.62 4.30
N GLY A 124 2.98 -1.96 3.77
CA GLY A 124 1.62 -2.49 3.75
C GLY A 124 1.49 -3.80 2.95
N LEU A 125 2.09 -3.86 1.75
CA LEU A 125 2.08 -5.06 0.91
C LEU A 125 2.91 -6.20 1.53
N GLU A 126 4.01 -5.88 2.18
CA GLU A 126 4.84 -6.86 2.89
C GLU A 126 4.09 -7.47 4.07
N ARG A 127 3.42 -6.64 4.87
CA ARG A 127 2.60 -7.12 5.99
C ARG A 127 1.44 -7.97 5.51
N GLU A 128 0.76 -7.56 4.44
CA GLU A 128 -0.32 -8.36 3.83
C GLU A 128 0.22 -9.72 3.34
N ALA A 129 1.37 -9.73 2.66
CA ALA A 129 2.00 -10.96 2.20
C ALA A 129 2.43 -11.88 3.35
N GLU A 130 2.92 -11.33 4.45
CA GLU A 130 3.27 -12.09 5.66
C GLU A 130 2.05 -12.79 6.25
N LEU A 131 0.94 -12.06 6.44
CA LEU A 131 -0.31 -12.61 6.96
C LEU A 131 -0.88 -13.69 6.05
N LEU A 132 -0.91 -13.46 4.73
CA LEU A 132 -1.39 -14.46 3.77
C LEU A 132 -0.54 -15.73 3.78
N ALA A 133 0.77 -15.59 3.94
CA ALA A 133 1.66 -16.75 4.03
C ALA A 133 1.43 -17.55 5.32
N GLN A 134 1.19 -16.87 6.45
CA GLN A 134 0.84 -17.50 7.73
C GLN A 134 -0.49 -18.25 7.60
N THR A 135 -1.54 -17.60 7.08
CA THR A 135 -2.85 -18.24 6.89
C THR A 135 -2.74 -19.47 6.00
N LEU A 136 -2.02 -19.40 4.87
CA LEU A 136 -1.83 -20.55 3.98
C LEU A 136 -1.07 -21.71 4.64
N ALA A 137 -0.14 -21.42 5.56
CA ALA A 137 0.61 -22.45 6.30
C ALA A 137 -0.23 -23.13 7.40
N GLU A 138 -1.25 -22.43 7.92
CA GLU A 138 -2.17 -22.93 8.93
C GLU A 138 -3.36 -23.70 8.32
N LEU A 139 -3.58 -23.59 7.01
CA LEU A 139 -4.65 -24.34 6.35
C LEU A 139 -4.33 -25.85 6.37
N PRO A 140 -5.31 -26.70 6.76
CA PRO A 140 -5.14 -28.13 6.65
C PRO A 140 -4.89 -28.52 5.20
N GLU A 141 -3.93 -29.41 4.94
CA GLU A 141 -3.75 -30.00 3.61
C GLU A 141 -5.06 -30.67 3.21
N GLU A 142 -5.61 -30.31 2.04
CA GLU A 142 -6.73 -31.07 1.49
C GLU A 142 -6.28 -32.54 1.37
N PRO A 143 -7.06 -33.51 1.86
CA PRO A 143 -6.73 -34.91 1.64
C PRO A 143 -6.66 -35.13 0.13
N THR A 144 -5.45 -35.39 -0.36
CA THR A 144 -5.21 -35.86 -1.72
C THR A 144 -5.86 -37.24 -1.82
N ASP A 145 -7.14 -37.28 -2.21
CA ASP A 145 -7.78 -38.52 -2.64
C ASP A 145 -7.03 -39.00 -3.89
N ALA A 146 -6.37 -40.15 -3.73
CA ALA A 146 -5.52 -40.84 -4.69
C ALA A 146 -6.31 -41.47 -5.85
#